data_AF-A0A433SNH6-F1
#
_entry.id   AF-A0A433SNH6-F1
#
_cell.length_a   1.000
_cell.length_b   1.000
_cell.length_c   1.000
_cell.angle_alpha   90.00
_cell.angle_beta   90.00
_cell.angle_gamma   90.00
#
_symmetry.space_group_name_H-M   'P 1'
#
loop_
_entity.id
_entity.type
_entity.pdbx_description
1 polymer ?
#
loop_
_entity_poly.entity_id
_entity_poly.type
_entity_poly.pdbx_seq_one_letter_code
_entity_poly.pdbx_strand_id
1 'polypeptide(L)'
;MSNSDMVNIQSYLAQIKQNFHELQSQWDEVKSVAATALPHMQILKAGDVVVPRQALQDLAAEADQVKMLLPRVVNSNLLSAKAKLTKLETDLERTKKERDDFKTEVVHWKTQAETAVTDVQREKKDQLELRVDVQELTNQLSQQSEFCSSLGASCCTLLWRVSRQEDTIHDIVTGTRSAEFLELVSTSVESYLSAYKDDQWPDQRTDEAIFVVSLCGIAT
;
A
#
# COMPACT_ATOMS: atom_id res chain seq x y z
N MET A 1 22.41 17.38 -4.09
CA MET A 1 23.07 18.69 -3.97
C MET A 1 23.80 18.69 -2.65
N SER A 2 25.12 18.83 -2.66
CA SER A 2 25.92 18.74 -1.44
C SER A 2 25.74 20.00 -0.59
N ASN A 3 25.87 19.91 0.73
CA ASN A 3 25.71 21.07 1.63
C ASN A 3 26.67 22.23 1.25
N SER A 4 27.82 21.89 0.66
CA SER A 4 28.80 22.83 0.11
C SER A 4 28.31 23.59 -1.13
N ASP A 5 27.51 22.95 -2.01
CA ASP A 5 26.97 23.61 -3.21
C ASP A 5 25.92 24.66 -2.84
N MET A 6 25.13 24.38 -1.79
CA MET A 6 24.12 25.29 -1.27
C MET A 6 24.74 26.54 -0.61
N VAL A 7 25.84 26.36 0.12
CA VAL A 7 26.62 27.47 0.72
C VAL A 7 27.25 28.34 -0.37
N ASN A 8 27.76 27.74 -1.45
CA ASN A 8 28.32 28.49 -2.58
C ASN A 8 27.26 29.32 -3.29
N ILE A 9 26.06 28.76 -3.54
CA ILE A 9 24.94 29.50 -4.15
C ILE A 9 24.49 30.67 -3.27
N GLN A 10 24.43 30.47 -1.95
CA GLN A 10 24.10 31.54 -1.00
C GLN A 10 25.16 32.66 -1.00
N SER A 11 26.44 32.31 -1.10
CA SER A 11 27.54 33.27 -1.21
C SER A 11 27.43 34.10 -2.49
N TYR A 12 27.18 33.47 -3.64
CA TYR A 12 26.98 34.18 -4.91
C TYR A 12 25.76 35.11 -4.87
N LEU A 13 24.65 34.68 -4.26
CA LEU A 13 23.46 35.52 -4.08
C LEU A 13 23.74 36.75 -3.20
N ALA A 14 24.53 36.59 -2.13
CA ALA A 14 24.94 37.70 -1.28
C ALA A 14 25.81 38.72 -2.06
N GLN A 15 26.74 38.22 -2.87
CA GLN A 15 27.62 39.05 -3.69
C GLN A 15 26.85 39.82 -4.77
N ILE A 16 25.87 39.19 -5.42
CA ILE A 16 24.99 39.86 -6.39
C ILE A 16 24.16 40.96 -5.72
N LYS A 17 23.60 40.71 -4.52
CA LYS A 17 22.85 41.72 -3.76
C LYS A 17 23.71 42.93 -3.40
N GLN A 18 24.95 42.68 -3.00
CA GLN A 18 25.90 43.73 -2.66
C GLN A 18 26.27 44.57 -3.89
N ASN A 19 26.55 43.93 -5.03
CA ASN A 19 26.80 44.64 -6.28
C ASN A 19 25.60 45.50 -6.72
N PHE A 20 24.38 45.05 -6.49
CA PHE A 20 23.18 45.82 -6.81
C PHE A 20 23.03 47.05 -5.89
N HIS A 21 23.37 46.91 -4.60
CA HIS A 21 23.40 48.05 -3.67
C HIS A 21 24.48 49.06 -4.06
N GLU A 22 25.65 48.60 -4.49
CA GLU A 22 26.74 49.46 -4.95
C GLU A 22 26.33 50.25 -6.19
N LEU A 23 25.75 49.59 -7.19
CA LEU A 23 25.23 50.24 -8.40
C LEU A 23 24.11 51.21 -8.09
N GLN A 24 23.24 50.90 -7.13
CA GLN A 24 22.18 51.80 -6.69
C GLN A 24 22.75 53.04 -6.00
N SER A 25 23.77 52.87 -5.14
CA SER A 25 24.48 53.99 -4.51
C SER A 25 25.17 54.89 -5.53
N GLN A 26 25.84 54.29 -6.53
CA GLN A 26 26.46 55.04 -7.62
C GLN A 26 25.42 55.77 -8.47
N TRP A 27 24.26 55.15 -8.72
CA TRP A 27 23.15 55.80 -9.41
C TRP A 27 22.57 56.97 -8.64
N ASP A 28 22.42 56.83 -7.32
CA ASP A 28 21.95 57.91 -6.44
C ASP A 28 22.98 59.03 -6.34
N GLU A 29 24.28 58.71 -6.36
CA GLU A 29 25.36 59.69 -6.43
C GLU A 29 25.30 60.49 -7.74
N VAL A 30 25.22 59.82 -8.90
CA VAL A 30 25.03 60.46 -10.21
C VAL A 30 23.76 61.31 -10.23
N LYS A 31 22.68 60.83 -9.62
CA LYS A 31 21.41 61.57 -9.51
C LYS A 31 21.54 62.80 -8.62
N SER A 32 22.32 62.72 -7.54
CA SER A 32 22.62 63.86 -6.66
C SER A 32 23.49 64.90 -7.35
N VAL A 33 24.49 64.47 -8.14
CA VAL A 33 25.36 65.32 -8.97
C VAL A 33 24.52 65.99 -10.06
N ALA A 34 23.62 65.25 -10.71
CA ALA A 34 22.67 65.83 -11.66
C ALA A 34 21.72 66.81 -11.00
N ALA A 35 21.24 66.51 -9.78
CA ALA A 35 20.37 67.40 -9.01
C ALA A 35 21.09 68.64 -8.47
N THR A 36 22.41 68.61 -8.24
CA THR A 36 23.22 69.79 -7.93
C THR A 36 23.62 70.55 -9.20
N ALA A 37 23.77 69.90 -10.34
CA ALA A 37 23.97 70.56 -11.63
C ALA A 37 22.70 71.26 -12.14
N LEU A 38 21.50 70.76 -11.81
CA LEU A 38 20.22 71.32 -12.27
C LEU A 38 19.95 72.79 -11.84
N PRO A 39 20.19 73.21 -10.57
CA PRO A 39 20.09 74.60 -10.16
C PRO A 39 21.09 75.51 -10.87
N HIS A 40 22.31 75.01 -11.14
CA HIS A 40 23.31 75.73 -11.94
C HIS A 40 22.90 75.82 -13.43
N MET A 41 22.11 74.87 -13.94
CA MET A 41 21.45 74.94 -15.26
C MET A 41 20.21 75.84 -15.28
N GLN A 42 19.55 76.09 -14.15
CA GLN A 42 18.42 77.05 -14.08
C GLN A 42 18.87 78.50 -14.19
N ILE A 43 20.13 78.81 -13.86
CA ILE A 43 20.77 80.12 -14.16
C ILE A 43 21.04 80.27 -15.68
N LEU A 44 21.00 79.18 -16.46
CA LEU A 44 21.10 79.18 -17.92
C LEU A 44 19.70 79.13 -18.57
N LYS A 45 18.91 80.20 -18.42
CA LYS A 45 17.77 80.44 -19.32
C LYS A 45 17.79 81.87 -19.87
N ALA A 46 18.50 82.01 -20.99
CA ALA A 46 18.13 82.72 -22.22
C ALA A 46 19.41 83.04 -23.01
N GLY A 47 20.09 81.99 -23.45
CA GLY A 47 21.25 82.07 -24.32
C GLY A 47 21.54 80.66 -24.80
N ASP A 48 21.77 80.48 -26.09
CA ASP A 48 22.12 79.19 -26.68
C ASP A 48 23.18 78.51 -25.82
N VAL A 49 22.89 77.32 -25.29
CA VAL A 49 23.90 76.54 -24.55
C VAL A 49 25.00 76.21 -25.55
N VAL A 50 26.11 76.94 -25.50
CA VAL A 50 27.28 76.69 -26.34
C VAL A 50 27.98 75.45 -25.79
N VAL A 51 27.51 74.28 -26.21
CA VAL A 51 28.20 73.02 -25.98
C VAL A 51 29.48 73.05 -26.82
N PRO A 52 30.66 72.84 -26.23
CA PRO A 52 31.89 72.72 -27.00
C PRO A 52 31.70 71.65 -28.08
N ARG A 53 31.94 72.01 -29.33
CA ARG A 53 31.80 71.10 -30.49
C ARG A 53 32.56 69.78 -30.27
N GLN A 54 33.68 69.84 -29.56
CA GLN A 54 34.48 68.67 -29.18
C GLN A 54 33.69 67.69 -28.29
N ALA A 55 33.01 68.17 -27.24
CA ALA A 55 32.23 67.30 -26.35
C ALA A 55 31.05 66.62 -27.08
N LEU A 56 30.43 67.31 -28.04
CA LEU A 56 29.41 66.74 -28.92
C LEU A 56 29.99 65.69 -29.88
N GLN A 57 31.21 65.90 -30.36
CA GLN A 57 31.93 64.95 -31.20
C GLN A 57 32.40 63.72 -30.41
N ASP A 58 32.88 63.90 -29.19
CA ASP A 58 33.30 62.82 -28.30
C ASP A 58 32.09 61.94 -27.92
N LEU A 59 30.96 62.56 -27.57
CA LEU A 59 29.70 61.84 -27.30
C LEU A 59 29.19 61.10 -28.55
N ALA A 60 29.30 61.70 -29.73
CA ALA A 60 28.92 61.04 -30.98
C ALA A 60 29.83 59.83 -31.28
N ALA A 61 31.14 59.96 -31.03
CA ALA A 61 32.10 58.87 -31.19
C ALA A 61 31.85 57.73 -30.18
N GLU A 62 31.54 58.04 -28.92
CA GLU A 62 31.13 57.06 -27.92
C GLU A 62 29.82 56.37 -28.30
N ALA A 63 28.83 57.13 -28.79
CA ALA A 63 27.56 56.58 -29.28
C ALA A 63 27.75 55.64 -30.47
N ASP A 64 28.63 56.00 -31.41
CA ASP A 64 28.98 55.16 -32.57
C ASP A 64 29.77 53.92 -32.14
N GLN A 65 30.67 54.05 -31.16
CA GLN A 65 31.41 52.92 -30.59
C GLN A 65 30.46 51.92 -29.91
N VAL A 66 29.52 52.41 -29.11
CA VAL A 66 28.46 51.58 -28.50
C VAL A 66 27.64 50.88 -29.58
N LYS A 67 27.25 51.60 -30.64
CA LYS A 67 26.51 51.04 -31.78
C LYS A 67 27.27 49.92 -32.49
N MET A 68 28.59 50.04 -32.60
CA MET A 68 29.43 49.02 -33.22
C MET A 68 29.65 47.80 -32.32
N LEU A 69 29.69 47.99 -31.00
CA LEU A 69 29.90 46.90 -30.03
C LEU A 69 28.62 46.15 -29.70
N LEU A 70 27.45 46.80 -29.76
CA LEU A 70 26.16 46.20 -29.41
C LEU A 70 25.85 44.90 -30.16
N PRO A 71 26.05 44.78 -31.49
CA PRO A 71 25.78 43.54 -32.23
C PRO A 71 26.78 42.42 -31.92
N ARG A 72 28.00 42.76 -31.48
CA ARG A 72 29.00 41.77 -31.03
C ARG A 72 28.62 41.17 -29.68
N VAL A 73 28.01 41.97 -28.81
CA VAL A 73 27.50 41.55 -27.50
C VAL A 73 26.15 40.84 -27.64
N VAL A 74 25.21 41.43 -28.37
CA VAL A 74 23.91 40.85 -28.77
C VAL A 74 24.09 40.04 -30.05
N ASN A 75 24.91 39.00 -29.96
CA ASN A 75 25.17 38.11 -31.08
C ASN A 75 24.25 36.87 -31.01
N SER A 76 24.14 36.13 -32.12
CA SER A 76 23.40 34.87 -32.26
C SER A 76 23.72 33.86 -31.14
N ASN A 77 24.97 33.82 -30.66
CA ASN A 77 25.38 32.97 -29.54
C ASN A 77 24.64 33.32 -28.25
N LEU A 78 24.51 34.60 -27.89
CA LEU A 78 23.78 35.05 -26.69
C LEU A 78 22.29 34.72 -26.80
N LEU A 79 21.69 34.94 -27.98
CA LEU A 79 20.29 34.58 -28.23
C LEU A 79 20.07 33.07 -28.14
N SER A 80 21.00 32.27 -28.68
CA SER A 80 20.95 30.80 -28.59
C SER A 80 21.12 30.30 -27.15
N ALA A 81 21.99 30.96 -26.36
CA ALA A 81 22.19 30.66 -24.95
C ALA A 81 20.92 30.98 -24.14
N LYS A 82 20.27 32.13 -24.42
CA LYS A 82 18.98 32.47 -23.82
C LYS A 82 17.90 31.44 -24.14
N ALA A 83 17.79 31.00 -25.39
CA ALA A 83 16.81 29.97 -25.78
C ALA A 83 17.09 28.61 -25.13
N LYS A 84 18.37 28.23 -24.99
CA LYS A 84 18.76 27.02 -24.25
C LYS A 84 18.45 27.14 -22.76
N LEU A 85 18.70 28.31 -22.17
CA LEU A 85 18.38 28.58 -20.76
C LEU A 85 16.88 28.43 -20.51
N THR A 86 16.03 29.03 -21.34
CA THR A 86 14.56 28.91 -21.18
C THR A 86 14.10 27.46 -21.33
N LYS A 87 14.71 26.68 -22.25
CA LYS A 87 14.40 25.25 -22.37
C LYS A 87 14.82 24.48 -21.11
N LEU A 88 16.02 24.71 -20.61
CA LEU A 88 16.52 24.09 -19.38
C LEU A 88 15.66 24.46 -18.16
N GLU A 89 15.17 25.70 -18.07
CA GLU A 89 14.24 26.12 -17.03
C GLU A 89 12.93 25.33 -17.09
N THR A 90 12.36 25.16 -18.29
CA THR A 90 11.14 24.35 -18.46
C THR A 90 11.35 22.87 -18.15
N ASP A 91 12.48 22.30 -18.58
CA ASP A 91 12.83 20.90 -18.31
C ASP A 91 13.09 20.67 -16.81
N LEU A 92 13.72 21.63 -16.14
CA LEU A 92 13.95 21.60 -14.69
C LEU A 92 12.62 21.61 -13.93
N GLU A 93 11.68 22.48 -14.31
CA GLU A 93 10.38 22.55 -13.65
C GLU A 93 9.56 21.27 -13.87
N ARG A 94 9.58 20.73 -15.09
CA ARG A 94 8.97 19.43 -15.39
C ARG A 94 9.57 18.31 -14.52
N THR A 95 10.90 18.24 -14.44
CA THR A 95 11.61 17.21 -13.65
C THR A 95 11.32 17.34 -12.16
N LYS A 96 11.21 18.57 -11.63
CA LYS A 96 10.83 18.81 -10.24
C LYS A 96 9.44 18.28 -9.93
N LYS A 97 8.48 18.55 -10.82
CA LYS A 97 7.10 18.07 -10.71
C LYS A 97 7.05 16.54 -10.72
N GLU A 98 7.70 15.90 -11.69
CA GLU A 98 7.81 14.43 -11.76
C GLU A 98 8.41 13.85 -10.47
N ARG A 99 9.47 14.47 -9.93
CA ARG A 99 10.08 14.07 -8.66
C ARG A 99 9.12 14.20 -7.48
N ASP A 100 8.31 15.25 -7.42
CA ASP A 100 7.34 15.46 -6.35
C ASP A 100 6.17 14.45 -6.47
N ASP A 101 5.71 14.17 -7.69
CA ASP A 101 4.71 13.14 -7.97
C ASP A 101 5.23 11.76 -7.52
N PHE A 102 6.44 11.36 -7.93
CA PHE A 102 7.05 10.10 -7.48
C PHE A 102 7.23 10.03 -5.96
N LYS A 103 7.53 11.16 -5.29
CA LYS A 103 7.65 11.18 -3.83
C LYS A 103 6.33 10.87 -3.16
N THR A 104 5.22 11.39 -3.69
CA THR A 104 3.88 11.07 -3.15
C THR A 104 3.51 9.62 -3.41
N GLU A 105 3.85 9.09 -4.59
CA GLU A 105 3.60 7.70 -4.96
C GLU A 105 4.40 6.72 -4.07
N VAL A 106 5.67 7.02 -3.77
CA VAL A 106 6.48 6.21 -2.85
C VAL A 106 5.84 6.15 -1.46
N VAL A 107 5.34 7.28 -0.94
CA VAL A 107 4.66 7.31 0.35
C VAL A 107 3.37 6.47 0.29
N HIS A 108 2.58 6.63 -0.77
CA HIS A 108 1.34 5.88 -0.97
C HIS A 108 1.57 4.37 -0.98
N TRP A 109 2.52 3.88 -1.80
CA TRP A 109 2.85 2.45 -1.86
C TRP A 109 3.45 1.93 -0.57
N LYS A 110 4.25 2.74 0.13
CA LYS A 110 4.77 2.37 1.45
C LYS A 110 3.65 2.15 2.46
N THR A 111 2.68 3.08 2.55
CA THR A 111 1.53 2.93 3.44
C THR A 111 0.69 1.72 3.07
N GLN A 112 0.42 1.49 1.78
CA GLN A 112 -0.30 0.28 1.35
C GLN A 112 0.43 -1.01 1.70
N ALA A 113 1.75 -1.05 1.54
CA ALA A 113 2.56 -2.21 1.92
C ALA A 113 2.51 -2.45 3.43
N GLU A 114 2.59 -1.40 4.24
CA GLU A 114 2.48 -1.49 5.70
C GLU A 114 1.10 -2.04 6.13
N THR A 115 0.01 -1.52 5.54
CA THR A 115 -1.36 -2.04 5.79
C THR A 115 -1.48 -3.52 5.39
N ALA A 116 -1.04 -3.88 4.18
CA ALA A 116 -1.09 -5.27 3.73
C ALA A 116 -0.28 -6.21 4.64
N VAL A 117 0.88 -5.77 5.15
CA VAL A 117 1.66 -6.54 6.12
C VAL A 117 0.87 -6.75 7.43
N THR A 118 0.20 -5.71 7.94
CA THR A 118 -0.61 -5.84 9.15
C THR A 118 -1.80 -6.76 8.97
N ASP A 119 -2.45 -6.72 7.81
CA ASP A 119 -3.60 -7.58 7.49
C ASP A 119 -3.16 -9.04 7.40
N VAL A 120 -2.07 -9.33 6.68
CA VAL A 120 -1.51 -10.69 6.59
C VAL A 120 -1.11 -11.25 7.96
N GLN A 121 -0.59 -10.40 8.86
CA GLN A 121 -0.26 -10.83 10.22
C GLN A 121 -1.50 -11.18 11.03
N ARG A 122 -2.57 -10.38 10.91
CA ARG A 122 -3.86 -10.66 11.55
C ARG A 122 -4.46 -11.96 11.00
N GLU A 123 -4.55 -12.10 9.68
CA GLU A 123 -5.11 -13.30 9.04
C GLU A 123 -4.35 -14.57 9.43
N LYS A 124 -3.02 -14.51 9.53
CA LYS A 124 -2.22 -15.66 10.01
C LYS A 124 -2.54 -16.05 11.45
N LYS A 125 -2.81 -15.07 12.31
CA LYS A 125 -3.21 -15.33 13.69
C LYS A 125 -4.58 -15.99 13.73
N ASP A 126 -5.56 -15.41 13.03
CA ASP A 126 -6.93 -15.94 12.97
C ASP A 126 -6.97 -17.34 12.36
N GLN A 127 -6.13 -17.61 11.33
CA GLN A 127 -5.98 -18.94 10.74
C GLN A 127 -5.42 -19.96 11.73
N LEU A 128 -4.46 -19.57 12.58
CA LEU A 128 -3.92 -20.48 13.61
C LEU A 128 -4.97 -20.79 14.68
N GLU A 129 -5.72 -19.79 15.14
CA GLU A 129 -6.82 -19.96 16.09
C GLU A 129 -7.89 -20.90 15.52
N LEU A 130 -8.32 -20.67 14.27
CA LEU A 130 -9.31 -21.53 13.62
C LEU A 130 -8.82 -22.97 13.43
N ARG A 131 -7.52 -23.18 13.17
CA ARG A 131 -6.94 -24.54 13.08
C ARG A 131 -6.98 -25.27 14.42
N VAL A 132 -6.78 -24.56 15.53
CA VAL A 132 -6.90 -25.14 16.87
C VAL A 132 -8.36 -25.53 17.13
N ASP A 133 -9.31 -24.64 16.82
CA ASP A 133 -10.74 -24.90 17.01
C ASP A 133 -11.21 -26.10 16.19
N VAL A 134 -10.80 -26.19 14.91
CA VAL A 134 -11.12 -27.34 14.05
C VAL A 134 -10.55 -28.63 14.62
N GLN A 135 -9.31 -28.62 15.10
CA GLN A 135 -8.71 -29.81 15.70
C GLN A 135 -9.46 -30.24 16.96
N GLU A 136 -9.84 -29.30 17.82
CA GLU A 136 -10.60 -29.57 19.04
C GLU A 136 -11.98 -30.13 18.73
N LEU A 137 -12.73 -29.51 17.81
CA LEU A 137 -14.04 -29.99 17.37
C LEU A 137 -13.95 -31.38 16.72
N THR A 138 -12.91 -31.63 15.94
CA THR A 138 -12.67 -32.95 15.33
C THR A 138 -12.42 -34.01 16.40
N ASN A 139 -11.61 -33.70 17.41
CA ASN A 139 -11.35 -34.61 18.53
C ASN A 139 -12.63 -34.87 19.33
N GLN A 140 -13.43 -33.84 19.62
CA GLN A 140 -14.70 -33.98 20.33
C GLN A 140 -15.69 -34.86 19.54
N LEU A 141 -15.79 -34.67 18.23
CA LEU A 141 -16.65 -35.48 17.37
C LEU A 141 -16.21 -36.95 17.34
N SER A 142 -14.89 -37.21 17.27
CA SER A 142 -14.33 -38.56 17.34
C SER A 142 -14.71 -39.25 18.66
N GLN A 143 -14.48 -38.56 19.79
CA GLN A 143 -14.83 -39.07 21.12
C GLN A 143 -16.33 -39.34 21.26
N GLN A 144 -17.18 -38.47 20.70
CA GLN A 144 -18.62 -38.66 20.71
C GLN A 144 -19.04 -39.88 19.88
N SER A 145 -18.42 -40.09 18.72
CA SER A 145 -18.67 -41.25 17.87
C SER A 145 -18.28 -42.56 18.57
N GLU A 146 -17.11 -42.59 19.22
CA GLU A 146 -16.65 -43.73 20.03
C GLU A 146 -17.59 -44.01 21.21
N PHE A 147 -17.99 -42.95 21.94
CA PHE A 147 -18.94 -43.07 23.04
C PHE A 147 -20.29 -43.62 22.60
N CYS A 148 -20.87 -43.08 21.51
CA CYS A 148 -22.14 -43.55 20.97
C CYS A 148 -22.07 -45.00 20.50
N SER A 149 -20.97 -45.41 19.86
CA SER A 149 -20.75 -46.79 19.42
C SER A 149 -20.65 -47.75 20.60
N SER A 150 -19.88 -47.40 21.63
CA SER A 150 -19.71 -48.19 22.87
C SER A 150 -21.01 -48.31 23.66
N LEU A 151 -21.75 -47.20 23.82
CA LEU A 151 -23.05 -47.20 24.46
C LEU A 151 -24.06 -48.05 23.68
N GLY A 152 -24.09 -47.90 22.35
CA GLY A 152 -24.92 -48.69 21.46
C GLY A 152 -24.65 -50.20 21.60
N ALA A 153 -23.39 -50.62 21.56
CA ALA A 153 -22.98 -52.01 21.75
C ALA A 153 -23.41 -52.56 23.12
N SER A 154 -23.24 -51.77 24.18
CA SER A 154 -23.68 -52.14 25.54
C SER A 154 -25.20 -52.32 25.63
N CYS A 155 -25.97 -51.37 25.08
CA CYS A 155 -27.43 -51.45 25.03
C CYS A 155 -27.91 -52.65 24.21
N CYS A 156 -27.33 -52.92 23.04
CA CYS A 156 -27.69 -54.07 22.20
C CYS A 156 -27.35 -55.40 22.88
N THR A 157 -26.20 -55.47 23.57
CA THR A 157 -25.84 -56.67 24.36
C THR A 157 -26.85 -56.94 25.48
N LEU A 158 -27.31 -55.89 26.17
CA LEU A 158 -28.35 -56.02 27.20
C LEU A 158 -29.68 -56.45 26.58
N LEU A 159 -30.08 -55.83 25.47
CA LEU A 159 -31.30 -56.19 24.74
C LEU A 159 -31.28 -57.66 24.33
N TRP A 160 -30.17 -58.15 23.79
CA TRP A 160 -29.97 -59.56 23.45
C TRP A 160 -30.14 -60.49 24.65
N ARG A 161 -29.54 -60.15 25.80
CA ARG A 161 -29.68 -60.98 27.01
C ARG A 161 -31.13 -61.07 27.47
N VAL A 162 -31.83 -59.95 27.43
CA VAL A 162 -33.22 -59.82 27.84
C VAL A 162 -34.16 -60.48 26.83
N SER A 163 -33.84 -60.45 25.54
CA SER A 163 -34.62 -61.13 24.49
C SER A 163 -34.55 -62.66 24.56
N ARG A 164 -33.85 -63.25 25.53
CA ARG A 164 -33.89 -64.69 25.81
C ARG A 164 -35.03 -65.07 26.76
N GLN A 165 -35.76 -64.09 27.29
CA GLN A 165 -36.91 -64.27 28.15
C GLN A 165 -38.18 -63.92 27.37
N GLU A 166 -39.10 -64.89 27.25
CA GLU A 166 -40.34 -64.75 26.47
C GLU A 166 -41.21 -63.61 26.99
N ASP A 167 -41.35 -63.48 28.31
CA ASP A 167 -42.10 -62.40 28.96
C ASP A 167 -41.57 -61.02 28.56
N THR A 168 -40.24 -60.87 28.46
CA THR A 168 -39.67 -59.57 28.10
C THR A 168 -39.72 -59.29 26.60
N ILE A 169 -39.65 -60.32 25.74
CA ILE A 169 -39.94 -60.12 24.31
C ILE A 169 -41.39 -59.66 24.13
N HIS A 170 -42.33 -60.28 24.83
CA HIS A 170 -43.72 -59.87 24.80
C HIS A 170 -43.87 -58.39 25.19
N ASP A 171 -43.22 -57.95 26.27
CA ASP A 171 -43.23 -56.56 26.72
C ASP A 171 -42.56 -55.59 25.72
N ILE A 172 -41.48 -56.00 25.06
CA ILE A 172 -40.78 -55.19 24.05
C ILE A 172 -41.64 -55.02 22.79
N VAL A 173 -42.26 -56.10 22.31
CA VAL A 173 -43.04 -56.10 21.06
C VAL A 173 -44.41 -55.43 21.25
N THR A 174 -45.03 -55.61 22.41
CA THR A 174 -46.29 -54.93 22.77
C THR A 174 -46.09 -53.50 23.26
N GLY A 175 -44.84 -53.11 23.53
CA GLY A 175 -44.45 -51.76 23.89
C GLY A 175 -44.71 -50.75 22.78
N THR A 176 -44.81 -49.47 23.14
CA THR A 176 -45.19 -48.38 22.23
C THR A 176 -44.11 -47.99 21.21
N ARG A 177 -42.88 -48.51 21.34
CA ARG A 177 -41.71 -48.12 20.54
C ARG A 177 -41.11 -49.26 19.70
N SER A 178 -41.83 -50.37 19.55
CA SER A 178 -41.34 -51.53 18.81
C SER A 178 -41.07 -51.23 17.32
N ALA A 179 -41.90 -50.39 16.70
CA ALA A 179 -41.72 -49.96 15.31
C ALA A 179 -40.43 -49.15 15.12
N GLU A 180 -40.16 -48.18 15.99
CA GLU A 180 -38.97 -47.32 15.94
C GLU A 180 -37.69 -48.12 16.18
N PHE A 181 -37.76 -49.12 17.07
CA PHE A 181 -36.65 -50.05 17.29
C PHE A 181 -36.34 -50.88 16.04
N LEU A 182 -37.36 -51.47 15.39
CA LEU A 182 -37.18 -52.27 14.18
C LEU A 182 -36.68 -51.42 13.00
N GLU A 183 -37.16 -50.18 12.87
CA GLU A 183 -36.67 -49.23 11.86
C GLU A 183 -35.20 -48.88 12.10
N LEU A 184 -34.78 -48.67 13.35
CA LEU A 184 -33.39 -48.43 13.71
C LEU A 184 -32.49 -49.63 13.39
N VAL A 185 -32.95 -50.85 13.69
CA VAL A 185 -32.23 -52.09 13.32
C VAL A 185 -32.08 -52.19 11.81
N SER A 186 -33.17 -52.01 11.04
CA SER A 186 -33.15 -52.07 9.57
C SER A 186 -32.18 -51.05 8.99
N THR A 187 -32.30 -49.79 9.41
CA THR A 187 -31.47 -48.69 8.92
C THR A 187 -29.99 -48.90 9.26
N SER A 188 -29.69 -49.41 10.46
CA SER A 188 -28.31 -49.68 10.89
C SER A 188 -27.66 -50.79 10.07
N VAL A 189 -28.40 -51.88 9.80
CA VAL A 189 -27.92 -52.98 8.95
C VAL A 189 -27.75 -52.53 7.50
N GLU A 190 -28.72 -51.81 6.94
CA GLU A 190 -28.66 -51.27 5.58
C GLU A 190 -27.50 -50.29 5.39
N SER A 191 -27.26 -49.42 6.38
CA SER A 191 -26.16 -48.45 6.35
C SER A 191 -24.82 -49.16 6.43
N TYR A 192 -24.69 -50.16 7.32
CA TYR A 192 -23.49 -50.97 7.44
C TYR A 192 -23.19 -51.72 6.14
N LEU A 193 -24.17 -52.40 5.54
CA LEU A 193 -24.00 -53.08 4.25
C LEU A 193 -23.65 -52.09 3.13
N SER A 194 -24.23 -50.90 3.15
CA SER A 194 -23.97 -49.84 2.16
C SER A 194 -22.58 -49.21 2.27
N ALA A 195 -21.92 -49.33 3.43
CA ALA A 195 -20.55 -48.86 3.63
C ALA A 195 -19.51 -49.78 2.96
N TYR A 196 -19.83 -51.08 2.80
CA TYR A 196 -18.93 -52.10 2.27
C TYR A 196 -19.32 -52.57 0.86
N LYS A 197 -19.52 -51.61 -0.06
CA LYS A 197 -20.00 -51.86 -1.44
C LYS A 197 -19.05 -52.67 -2.35
N ASP A 198 -17.78 -52.83 -1.98
CA ASP A 198 -16.74 -53.45 -2.81
C ASP A 198 -16.06 -54.62 -2.09
N ASP A 199 -16.68 -55.80 -2.01
CA ASP A 199 -16.15 -57.14 -1.58
C ASP A 199 -15.16 -57.24 -0.40
N GLN A 200 -14.85 -56.14 0.27
CA GLN A 200 -13.95 -55.99 1.40
C GLN A 200 -14.81 -55.96 2.64
N TRP A 201 -15.21 -57.16 3.08
CA TRP A 201 -15.88 -57.30 4.35
C TRP A 201 -14.94 -56.90 5.49
N PRO A 202 -15.42 -56.13 6.46
CA PRO A 202 -14.63 -55.79 7.63
C PRO A 202 -14.32 -57.05 8.44
N ASP A 203 -13.28 -56.99 9.27
CA ASP A 203 -13.02 -58.01 10.27
C ASP A 203 -14.27 -58.14 11.16
N GLN A 204 -14.81 -59.37 11.28
CA GLN A 204 -16.01 -59.64 12.07
C GLN A 204 -15.82 -59.35 13.57
N ARG A 205 -14.59 -59.04 13.99
CA ARG A 205 -14.23 -58.68 15.37
C ARG A 205 -14.17 -57.19 15.63
N THR A 206 -14.45 -56.33 14.65
CA THR A 206 -14.56 -54.89 14.91
C THR A 206 -15.78 -54.59 15.79
N ASP A 207 -15.69 -53.56 16.61
CA ASP A 207 -16.80 -53.14 17.48
C ASP A 207 -18.07 -52.81 16.67
N GLU A 208 -17.90 -52.28 15.46
CA GLU A 208 -19.00 -51.99 14.52
C GLU A 208 -19.68 -53.27 14.01
N ALA A 209 -18.90 -54.29 13.62
CA ALA A 209 -19.43 -55.58 13.19
C ALA A 209 -20.18 -56.28 14.33
N ILE A 210 -19.59 -56.29 15.53
CA ILE A 210 -20.20 -56.87 16.73
C ILE A 210 -21.50 -56.14 17.09
N PHE A 211 -21.52 -54.81 16.97
CA PHE A 211 -22.72 -54.00 17.19
C PHE A 211 -23.86 -54.37 16.22
N VAL A 212 -23.58 -54.41 14.91
CA VAL A 212 -24.59 -54.71 13.87
C VAL A 212 -25.12 -56.14 14.00
N VAL A 213 -24.24 -57.11 14.26
CA VAL A 213 -24.63 -58.51 14.46
C VAL A 213 -25.45 -58.69 15.75
N SER A 214 -25.11 -57.94 16.80
CA SER A 214 -25.88 -57.92 18.06
C SER A 214 -27.28 -57.33 17.89
N LEU A 215 -27.47 -56.32 17.03
CA LEU A 215 -28.78 -55.78 16.66
C LEU A 215 -29.68 -56.83 16.01
N CYS A 216 -29.09 -57.75 15.23
CA CYS A 216 -29.80 -58.85 14.58
C CYS A 216 -30.10 -60.03 15.52
N GLY A 217 -29.64 -59.98 16.78
CA GLY A 217 -29.78 -61.09 17.71
C GLY A 217 -28.99 -62.33 17.29
N ILE A 218 -27.82 -62.14 16.69
CA ILE A 218 -26.91 -63.26 16.37
C ILE A 218 -25.82 -63.29 17.46
N ALA A 219 -25.59 -64.47 18.02
CA ALA A 219 -24.59 -64.68 19.05
C ALA A 219 -23.16 -64.61 18.48
N THR A 220 -22.28 -63.91 19.18
CA THR A 220 -20.82 -64.12 19.13
C THR A 220 -20.33 -64.51 20.52
#